data_AF-A0A5A7REB5-F1
#
_entry.id   AF-A0A5A7REB5-F1
#
_cell.length_a   1.000
_cell.length_b   1.000
_cell.length_c   1.000
_cell.angle_alpha   90.00
_cell.angle_beta   90.00
_cell.angle_gamma   90.00
#
_symmetry.space_group_name_H-M   'P 1'
#
loop_
_entity.id
_entity.type
_entity.pdbx_description
1 polymer ?
#
loop_
_entity_poly.entity_id
_entity_poly.type
_entity_poly.pdbx_seq_one_letter_code
_entity_poly.pdbx_strand_id
1 'polypeptide(L)'
;MVASISKANKEISFKKFRRWWKGVNIFEKAYIFLPIHEKHHWSLIIICIPNKEDESGPIILHLDSLGLHSSKSIIQDIKSFLVEEWKFLCQEEVLPELPIPDNIWDNLPRRIDEKVIEVPQQRNEYDCGIFVLFFMERFLEDAPERLKKKDLDMFGKQWFKPEEASSLRRKIRNILKEEFLSANGGDTCKLD
;
A
#
# COMPACT_ATOMS: atom_id res chain seq x y z
N MET A 1 -26.78 1.57 7.40
CA MET A 1 -26.92 0.42 8.32
C MET A 1 -25.82 -0.56 7.93
N VAL A 2 -24.63 -0.46 8.53
CA VAL A 2 -23.52 -1.37 8.22
C VAL A 2 -23.79 -2.65 9.00
N ALA A 3 -24.20 -3.71 8.30
CA ALA A 3 -24.41 -5.01 8.92
C ALA A 3 -23.08 -5.46 9.54
N SER A 4 -23.07 -5.67 10.85
CA SER A 4 -21.91 -6.15 11.58
C SER A 4 -21.58 -7.55 11.07
N ILE A 5 -20.53 -7.66 10.26
CA ILE A 5 -20.06 -8.95 9.72
C ILE A 5 -19.61 -9.80 10.91
N SER A 6 -20.23 -10.97 11.09
CA SER A 6 -19.87 -11.90 12.16
C SER A 6 -18.38 -12.30 12.06
N LYS A 7 -17.74 -12.58 13.20
CA LYS A 7 -16.33 -12.98 13.26
C LYS A 7 -16.00 -14.17 12.34
N ALA A 8 -16.93 -15.14 12.25
CA ALA A 8 -16.80 -16.29 11.35
C ALA A 8 -16.80 -15.90 9.87
N ASN A 9 -17.64 -14.92 9.47
CA ASN A 9 -17.66 -14.44 8.09
C ASN A 9 -16.36 -13.68 7.73
N LYS A 10 -15.77 -12.95 8.69
CA LYS A 10 -14.46 -12.30 8.50
C LYS A 10 -13.37 -13.32 8.24
N GLU A 11 -13.30 -14.38 9.04
CA GLU A 11 -12.28 -15.43 8.88
C GLU A 11 -12.40 -16.18 7.54
N ILE A 12 -13.63 -16.49 7.11
CA ILE A 12 -13.89 -17.09 5.79
C ILE A 12 -13.47 -16.13 4.66
N SER A 13 -13.80 -14.84 4.80
CA SER A 13 -13.42 -13.81 3.82
C SER A 13 -11.90 -13.68 3.72
N PHE A 14 -11.21 -13.63 4.87
CA PHE A 14 -9.76 -13.57 4.95
C PHE A 14 -9.11 -14.77 4.26
N LYS A 15 -9.52 -16.00 4.57
CA LYS A 15 -8.96 -17.22 3.95
C LYS A 15 -9.12 -17.24 2.43
N LYS A 16 -10.23 -16.71 1.90
CA LYS A 16 -10.43 -16.57 0.44
C LYS A 16 -9.48 -15.53 -0.15
N PHE A 17 -9.35 -14.38 0.49
CA PHE A 17 -8.49 -13.28 0.03
C PHE A 17 -7.01 -13.67 0.08
N ARG A 18 -6.59 -14.36 1.14
CA ARG A 18 -5.22 -14.85 1.34
C ARG A 18 -4.66 -15.74 0.23
N ARG A 19 -5.52 -16.30 -0.62
CA ARG A 19 -5.08 -17.09 -1.79
C ARG A 19 -4.24 -16.26 -2.77
N TRP A 20 -4.39 -14.93 -2.77
CA TRP A 20 -3.64 -14.02 -3.64
C TRP A 20 -2.14 -13.96 -3.33
N TRP A 21 -1.74 -14.21 -2.08
CA TRP A 21 -0.33 -14.29 -1.66
C TRP A 21 0.01 -15.64 -1.03
N LYS A 22 -0.59 -16.73 -1.55
CA LYS A 22 -0.25 -18.09 -1.11
C LYS A 22 1.23 -18.37 -1.36
N GLY A 23 1.93 -18.85 -0.33
CA GLY A 23 3.37 -19.13 -0.40
C GLY A 23 4.26 -17.90 -0.31
N VAL A 24 3.69 -16.71 -0.05
CA VAL A 24 4.45 -15.49 0.21
C VAL A 24 4.23 -15.07 1.65
N ASN A 25 5.31 -14.94 2.41
CA ASN A 25 5.27 -14.30 3.72
C ASN A 25 5.38 -12.78 3.53
N ILE A 26 4.26 -12.08 3.67
CA ILE A 26 4.22 -10.63 3.47
C ILE A 26 5.04 -9.88 4.52
N PHE A 27 5.27 -10.48 5.69
CA PHE A 27 6.03 -9.87 6.77
C PHE A 27 7.55 -9.85 6.53
N GLU A 28 8.06 -10.60 5.56
CA GLU A 28 9.47 -10.51 5.16
C GLU A 28 9.75 -9.26 4.32
N LYS A 29 8.72 -8.68 3.70
CA LYS A 29 8.87 -7.50 2.83
C LYS A 29 9.15 -6.27 3.67
N ALA A 30 9.91 -5.32 3.12
CA ALA A 30 10.09 -4.00 3.73
C ALA A 30 8.84 -3.15 3.60
N TYR A 31 8.21 -3.21 2.43
CA TYR A 31 7.07 -2.38 2.06
C TYR A 31 5.99 -3.21 1.37
N ILE A 32 4.74 -2.94 1.71
CA ILE A 32 3.57 -3.46 1.02
C ILE A 32 2.72 -2.27 0.56
N PHE A 33 2.57 -2.12 -0.76
CA PHE A 33 1.73 -1.09 -1.37
C PHE A 33 0.34 -1.64 -1.61
N LEU A 34 -0.67 -0.94 -1.09
CA LEU A 34 -2.08 -1.30 -1.22
C LEU A 34 -2.87 -0.11 -1.78
N PRO A 35 -3.10 -0.06 -3.10
CA PRO A 35 -4.01 0.90 -3.71
C PRO A 35 -5.43 0.67 -3.19
N ILE A 36 -6.09 1.74 -2.75
CA ILE A 36 -7.47 1.71 -2.27
C ILE A 36 -8.34 2.46 -3.26
N HIS A 37 -9.42 1.81 -3.73
CA HIS A 37 -10.42 2.41 -4.59
C HIS A 37 -11.81 2.29 -3.99
N GLU A 38 -12.42 3.42 -3.64
CA GLU A 38 -13.81 3.51 -3.18
C GLU A 38 -14.46 4.77 -3.80
N LYS A 39 -15.70 4.67 -4.29
CA LYS A 39 -16.49 5.81 -4.79
C LYS A 39 -15.76 6.68 -5.84
N HIS A 40 -15.09 6.05 -6.80
CA HIS A 40 -14.32 6.72 -7.87
C HIS A 40 -13.10 7.50 -7.38
N HIS A 41 -12.66 7.27 -6.15
CA HIS A 41 -11.48 7.90 -5.58
C HIS A 41 -10.39 6.86 -5.31
N TRP A 42 -9.13 7.23 -5.58
CA TRP A 42 -7.97 6.40 -5.33
C TRP A 42 -7.11 7.01 -4.22
N SER A 43 -6.69 6.19 -3.26
CA SER A 43 -5.65 6.53 -2.28
C SER A 43 -4.67 5.36 -2.14
N LEU A 44 -3.62 5.55 -1.35
CA LEU A 44 -2.59 4.54 -1.15
C LEU A 44 -2.36 4.26 0.32
N ILE A 45 -2.35 2.98 0.68
CA ILE A 45 -1.77 2.50 1.93
C ILE A 45 -0.37 1.95 1.66
N ILE A 46 0.60 2.31 2.49
CA ILE A 46 1.93 1.70 2.52
C ILE A 46 2.14 1.11 3.92
N ILE A 47 2.32 -0.20 3.99
CA ILE A 47 2.70 -0.88 5.24
C ILE A 47 4.21 -1.00 5.25
N CYS A 48 4.86 -0.36 6.22
CA CYS A 48 6.30 -0.39 6.42
C CYS A 48 6.60 -1.37 7.55
N ILE A 49 7.41 -2.38 7.25
CA ILE A 49 7.72 -3.46 8.18
C ILE A 49 9.16 -3.26 8.70
N PRO A 50 9.33 -3.10 10.02
CA PRO A 50 10.65 -2.90 10.62
C PRO A 50 11.52 -4.15 10.50
N ASN A 51 12.81 -3.99 10.79
CA ASN A 51 13.78 -5.06 10.93
C ASN A 51 13.83 -5.59 12.38
N LYS A 52 14.50 -6.74 12.60
CA LYS A 52 14.51 -7.42 13.92
C LYS A 52 15.14 -6.55 15.00
N GLU A 53 16.09 -5.71 14.60
CA GLU A 53 16.84 -4.83 15.49
C GLU A 53 16.05 -3.58 15.90
N ASP A 54 14.90 -3.31 15.28
CA ASP A 54 14.02 -2.20 15.62
C ASP A 54 12.85 -2.69 16.48
N GLU A 55 12.79 -2.19 17.71
CA GLU A 55 11.74 -2.54 18.67
C GLU A 55 10.37 -1.88 18.36
N SER A 56 10.29 -1.10 17.27
CA SER A 56 9.03 -0.55 16.78
C SER A 56 8.19 -1.58 16.03
N GLY A 57 6.87 -1.39 16.04
CA GLY A 57 5.97 -2.20 15.22
C GLY A 57 5.83 -1.65 13.80
N PRO A 58 5.03 -2.32 12.95
CA PRO A 58 4.76 -1.85 11.60
C PRO A 58 4.17 -0.44 11.58
N ILE A 59 4.51 0.33 10.56
CA ILE A 59 3.96 1.67 10.34
C ILE A 59 3.02 1.61 9.14
N ILE A 60 1.78 2.04 9.31
CA ILE A 60 0.80 2.19 8.23
C ILE A 60 0.74 3.65 7.81
N LEU A 61 1.16 3.92 6.58
CA LEU A 61 1.03 5.23 5.95
C LEU A 61 -0.23 5.27 5.09
N HIS A 62 -1.05 6.31 5.24
CA HIS A 62 -2.15 6.60 4.33
C HIS A 62 -1.88 7.90 3.57
N LEU A 63 -1.84 7.80 2.24
CA LEU A 63 -1.56 8.89 1.32
C LEU A 63 -2.81 9.12 0.45
N ASP A 64 -3.42 10.30 0.58
CA ASP A 64 -4.63 10.67 -0.14
C ASP A 64 -4.50 12.10 -0.69
N SER A 65 -4.52 12.24 -2.02
CA SER A 65 -4.35 13.52 -2.72
C SER A 65 -5.58 14.43 -2.73
N LEU A 66 -6.75 13.92 -2.29
CA LEU A 66 -7.99 14.69 -2.13
C LEU A 66 -8.53 14.66 -0.70
N GLY A 67 -8.05 13.75 0.15
CA GLY A 67 -8.50 13.59 1.53
C GLY A 67 -9.95 13.10 1.67
N LEU A 68 -10.48 12.40 0.66
CA LEU A 68 -11.88 11.95 0.63
C LEU A 68 -12.09 10.62 1.34
N HIS A 69 -11.05 9.81 1.51
CA HIS A 69 -11.16 8.52 2.20
C HIS A 69 -11.13 8.67 3.73
N SER A 70 -11.92 7.83 4.41
CA SER A 70 -11.85 7.71 5.86
C SER A 70 -10.60 6.94 6.27
N SER A 71 -9.51 7.67 6.52
CA SER A 71 -8.24 7.08 7.00
C SER A 71 -8.44 6.12 8.16
N LYS A 72 -9.29 6.50 9.14
CA LYS A 72 -9.58 5.67 10.32
C LYS A 72 -10.20 4.32 9.96
N SER A 73 -11.17 4.30 9.03
CA SER A 73 -11.84 3.06 8.62
C SER A 73 -10.87 2.14 7.89
N ILE A 74 -10.16 2.68 6.89
CA ILE A 74 -9.20 1.93 6.09
C ILE A 74 -8.11 1.35 6.99
N ILE A 75 -7.49 2.16 7.83
CA ILE A 75 -6.41 1.73 8.71
C ILE A 75 -6.91 0.64 9.68
N GLN A 76 -8.13 0.75 10.20
CA GLN A 76 -8.70 -0.29 11.06
C GLN A 76 -8.89 -1.62 10.32
N ASP A 77 -9.32 -1.59 9.07
CA ASP A 77 -9.45 -2.78 8.23
C ASP A 77 -8.08 -3.41 7.93
N ILE A 78 -7.06 -2.59 7.61
CA ILE A 78 -5.69 -3.06 7.42
C ILE A 78 -5.10 -3.63 8.71
N LYS A 79 -5.37 -3.03 9.88
CA LYS A 79 -4.97 -3.59 11.18
C LYS A 79 -5.61 -4.95 11.43
N SER A 80 -6.91 -5.09 11.15
CA SER A 80 -7.60 -6.38 11.27
C SER A 80 -6.96 -7.42 10.35
N PHE A 81 -6.65 -7.03 9.12
CA PHE A 81 -5.98 -7.87 8.14
C PHE A 81 -4.61 -8.37 8.61
N LEU A 82 -3.73 -7.48 9.10
CA LEU A 82 -2.40 -7.87 9.59
C LEU A 82 -2.47 -8.82 10.78
N VAL A 83 -3.45 -8.61 11.67
CA VAL A 83 -3.69 -9.50 12.82
C VAL A 83 -4.18 -10.89 12.37
N GLU A 84 -5.03 -10.95 11.34
CA GLU A 84 -5.51 -12.22 10.78
C GLU A 84 -4.39 -12.97 10.05
N GLU A 85 -3.54 -12.27 9.30
CA GLU A 85 -2.36 -12.85 8.67
C GLU A 85 -1.37 -13.40 9.70
N TRP A 86 -1.11 -12.65 10.77
CA TRP A 86 -0.26 -13.12 11.85
C TRP A 86 -0.79 -14.42 12.48
N LYS A 87 -2.08 -14.44 12.85
CA LYS A 87 -2.72 -15.64 13.41
C LYS A 87 -2.69 -16.84 12.47
N PHE A 88 -2.78 -16.61 11.16
CA PHE A 88 -2.69 -17.67 10.17
C PHE A 88 -1.28 -18.28 10.15
N LEU A 89 -0.23 -17.45 10.13
CA LEU A 89 1.15 -17.92 10.14
C LEU A 89 1.53 -18.64 11.44
N CYS A 90 0.99 -18.23 12.59
CA CYS A 90 1.21 -18.93 13.85
C CYS A 90 0.62 -20.36 13.90
N GLN A 91 -0.29 -20.70 12.99
CA GLN A 91 -0.91 -22.03 12.93
C GLN A 91 -0.09 -23.02 12.08
N GLU A 92 0.92 -22.57 11.34
CA GLU A 92 1.78 -23.45 10.56
C GLU A 92 2.83 -24.14 11.46
N GLU A 93 3.15 -25.41 11.18
CA GLU A 93 4.02 -26.25 12.03
C GLU A 93 5.46 -25.72 12.15
N VAL A 94 5.89 -24.86 11.22
CA VAL A 94 7.19 -24.21 11.21
C VAL A 94 6.96 -22.70 11.19
N LEU A 95 7.24 -22.03 12.31
CA LEU A 95 7.22 -20.57 12.35
C LEU A 95 8.34 -20.04 11.45
N PRO A 96 8.03 -19.18 10.46
CA PRO A 96 9.08 -18.55 9.66
C PRO A 96 9.93 -17.63 10.55
N GLU A 97 11.23 -17.53 10.26
CA GLU A 97 12.10 -16.55 10.91
C GLU A 97 11.67 -15.14 10.51
N LEU A 98 10.83 -14.51 11.33
CA LEU A 98 10.23 -13.23 10.99
C LEU A 98 11.11 -12.04 11.36
N PRO A 99 11.13 -10.97 10.55
CA PRO A 99 11.95 -9.80 10.82
C PRO A 99 11.45 -8.94 11.98
N ILE A 100 10.45 -9.39 12.75
CA ILE A 100 9.88 -8.63 13.88
C ILE A 100 10.01 -9.48 15.16
N PRO A 101 10.44 -8.92 16.30
CA PRO A 101 10.53 -9.64 17.58
C PRO A 101 9.17 -10.15 18.12
N ASP A 102 9.19 -11.29 18.82
CA ASP A 102 8.00 -11.97 19.36
C ASP A 102 7.11 -11.08 20.25
N ASN A 103 7.71 -10.19 21.05
CA ASN A 103 6.98 -9.29 21.94
C ASN A 103 6.13 -8.23 21.19
N ILE A 104 6.47 -7.93 19.93
CA ILE A 104 5.70 -7.01 19.07
C ILE A 104 4.48 -7.74 18.53
N TRP A 105 4.65 -9.00 18.13
CA TRP A 105 3.59 -9.85 17.62
C TRP A 105 2.48 -10.12 18.63
N ASP A 106 2.83 -10.39 19.87
CA ASP A 106 1.87 -10.64 20.96
C ASP A 106 0.91 -9.46 21.20
N ASN A 107 1.33 -8.26 20.83
CA ASN A 107 0.55 -7.03 20.99
C ASN A 107 0.43 -6.23 19.67
N LEU A 108 0.46 -6.91 18.53
CA LEU A 108 0.51 -6.30 17.20
C LEU A 108 -0.49 -5.13 16.99
N PRO A 109 -1.80 -5.25 17.36
CA PRO A 109 -2.75 -4.15 17.16
C PRO A 109 -2.35 -2.83 17.85
N ARG A 110 -1.68 -2.93 19.00
CA ARG A 110 -1.24 -1.78 19.82
C ARG A 110 0.15 -1.27 19.41
N ARG A 111 0.92 -2.09 18.70
CA ARG A 111 2.28 -1.77 18.26
C ARG A 111 2.33 -1.17 16.85
N ILE A 112 1.24 -1.28 16.08
CA ILE A 112 1.14 -0.66 14.76
C ILE A 112 0.93 0.85 14.90
N ASP A 113 1.89 1.62 14.38
CA ASP A 113 1.79 3.07 14.24
C ASP A 113 0.97 3.45 13.01
N GLU A 114 0.15 4.48 13.15
CA GLU A 114 -0.75 4.98 12.11
C GLU A 114 -0.32 6.39 11.72
N LYS A 115 -0.10 6.64 10.43
CA LYS A 115 0.27 7.96 9.94
C LYS A 115 -0.52 8.33 8.69
N VAL A 116 -1.32 9.38 8.78
CA VAL A 116 -1.89 10.06 7.61
C VAL A 116 -0.87 11.08 7.15
N ILE A 117 -0.38 10.93 5.91
CA ILE A 117 0.62 11.82 5.33
C ILE A 117 -0.10 12.95 4.63
N GLU A 118 0.23 14.18 4.99
CA GLU A 118 -0.25 15.39 4.31
C GLU A 118 0.49 15.58 2.99
N VAL A 119 0.24 14.71 2.01
CA VAL A 119 0.88 14.73 0.70
C VAL A 119 0.49 15.98 -0.12
N PRO A 120 1.28 16.37 -1.14
CA PRO A 120 0.88 17.39 -2.11
C PRO A 120 -0.49 17.02 -2.71
N GLN A 121 -1.44 17.95 -2.63
CA GLN A 121 -2.83 17.72 -3.02
C GLN A 121 -3.04 18.05 -4.50
N GLN A 122 -3.89 17.28 -5.15
CA GLN A 122 -4.34 17.59 -6.50
C GLN A 122 -5.48 18.62 -6.47
N ARG A 123 -5.73 19.28 -7.62
CA ARG A 123 -6.81 20.27 -7.75
C ARG A 123 -7.99 19.80 -8.62
N ASN A 124 -7.86 18.62 -9.24
CA ASN A 124 -8.89 18.03 -10.08
C ASN A 124 -9.34 16.68 -9.50
N GLU A 125 -10.41 16.10 -10.06
CA GLU A 125 -11.02 14.86 -9.53
C GLU A 125 -10.56 13.59 -10.26
N TYR A 126 -9.73 13.71 -11.29
CA TYR A 126 -9.40 12.61 -12.21
C TYR A 126 -7.92 12.18 -12.14
N ASP A 127 -7.09 12.86 -11.36
CA ASP A 127 -5.67 12.54 -11.18
C ASP A 127 -5.40 11.66 -9.96
N CYS A 128 -6.39 11.28 -9.14
CA CYS A 128 -6.12 10.56 -7.89
C CYS A 128 -5.36 9.23 -8.11
N GLY A 129 -5.71 8.50 -9.18
CA GLY A 129 -4.96 7.30 -9.58
C GLY A 129 -3.54 7.61 -10.08
N ILE A 130 -3.33 8.76 -10.74
CA ILE A 130 -2.00 9.21 -11.18
C ILE A 130 -1.14 9.59 -9.97
N PHE A 131 -1.71 10.26 -8.98
CA PHE A 131 -1.03 10.57 -7.72
C PHE A 131 -0.66 9.30 -6.96
N VAL A 132 -1.53 8.27 -6.92
CA VAL A 132 -1.20 6.98 -6.32
C VAL A 132 0.03 6.34 -6.97
N LEU A 133 0.12 6.33 -8.30
CA LEU A 133 1.31 5.81 -9.00
C LEU A 133 2.56 6.64 -8.71
N PHE A 134 2.42 7.97 -8.69
CA PHE A 134 3.54 8.86 -8.40
C PHE A 134 4.02 8.76 -6.95
N PHE A 135 3.11 8.55 -5.99
CA PHE A 135 3.48 8.27 -4.60
C PHE A 135 4.33 7.01 -4.49
N MET A 136 4.01 5.95 -5.23
CA MET A 136 4.83 4.73 -5.24
C MET A 136 6.21 4.98 -5.86
N GLU A 137 6.27 5.65 -7.01
CA GLU A 137 7.53 6.00 -7.69
C GLU A 137 8.43 6.80 -6.75
N ARG A 138 7.93 7.91 -6.20
CA ARG A 138 8.68 8.77 -5.26
C ARG A 138 9.03 8.07 -3.95
N PHE A 139 8.13 7.26 -3.39
CA PHE A 139 8.43 6.53 -2.17
C PHE A 139 9.58 5.54 -2.39
N LEU A 140 9.59 4.81 -3.50
CA LEU A 140 10.66 3.88 -3.82
C LEU A 140 12.01 4.56 -4.07
N GLU A 141 12.00 5.81 -4.56
CA GLU A 141 13.20 6.62 -4.75
C GLU A 141 13.77 7.18 -3.43
N ASP A 142 12.89 7.68 -2.56
CA ASP A 142 13.30 8.43 -1.37
C ASP A 142 13.38 7.58 -0.09
N ALA A 143 12.60 6.49 0.00
CA ALA A 143 12.54 5.69 1.22
C ALA A 143 13.85 4.90 1.45
N PRO A 144 14.29 4.77 2.72
CA PRO A 144 15.40 3.89 3.05
C PRO A 144 15.05 2.42 2.79
N GLU A 145 15.99 1.50 2.97
CA GLU A 145 15.70 0.06 2.85
C GLU A 145 14.60 -0.42 3.82
N ARG A 146 14.60 0.13 5.05
CA ARG A 146 13.60 -0.09 6.09
C ARG A 146 13.26 1.24 6.77
N LEU A 147 12.02 1.71 6.61
CA LEU A 147 11.55 2.99 7.12
C LEU A 147 11.41 2.97 8.65
N LYS A 148 11.96 3.98 9.32
CA LYS A 148 11.81 4.20 10.76
C LYS A 148 10.97 5.45 11.02
N LYS A 149 10.48 5.61 12.26
CA LYS A 149 9.65 6.76 12.64
C LYS A 149 10.30 8.12 12.37
N LYS A 150 11.61 8.23 12.57
CA LYS A 150 12.39 9.46 12.32
C LYS A 150 12.46 9.84 10.84
N ASP A 151 12.23 8.88 9.94
CA ASP A 151 12.31 9.09 8.50
C ASP A 151 10.99 9.66 7.95
N LEU A 152 9.89 9.61 8.72
CA LEU A 152 8.56 10.05 8.28
C LEU A 152 8.50 11.53 7.89
N ASP A 153 9.39 12.36 8.44
CA ASP A 153 9.44 13.80 8.16
C ASP A 153 9.91 14.12 6.73
N MET A 154 10.45 13.13 5.99
CA MET A 154 10.78 13.29 4.57
C MET A 154 9.52 13.33 3.69
N PHE A 155 8.39 12.84 4.18
CA PHE A 155 7.12 12.82 3.46
C PHE A 155 6.17 13.90 3.99
N GLY A 156 5.59 14.69 3.09
CA GLY A 156 4.62 15.71 3.49
C GLY A 156 4.29 16.69 2.37
N LYS A 157 3.78 17.87 2.73
CA LYS A 157 3.18 18.84 1.79
C LYS A 157 4.16 19.35 0.73
N GLN A 158 5.46 19.31 1.03
CA GLN A 158 6.54 19.78 0.16
C GLN A 158 7.33 18.63 -0.48
N TRP A 159 6.82 17.40 -0.41
CA TRP A 159 7.52 16.22 -0.90
C TRP A 159 7.79 16.28 -2.41
N PHE A 160 6.87 16.88 -3.17
CA PHE A 160 7.01 17.13 -4.61
C PHE A 160 6.00 18.19 -5.05
N LYS A 161 6.14 18.69 -6.28
CA LYS A 161 5.16 19.63 -6.87
C LYS A 161 4.01 18.85 -7.54
N PRO A 162 2.73 19.22 -7.33
CA PRO A 162 1.58 18.54 -7.94
C PRO A 162 1.64 18.39 -9.46
N GLU A 163 2.34 19.29 -10.15
CA GLU A 163 2.55 19.24 -11.60
C GLU A 163 3.42 18.06 -12.02
N GLU A 164 4.37 17.64 -11.16
CA GLU A 164 5.24 16.48 -11.42
C GLU A 164 4.39 15.21 -11.49
N ALA A 165 3.53 15.00 -10.49
CA ALA A 165 2.58 13.89 -10.49
C ALA A 165 1.63 13.97 -11.69
N SER A 166 1.05 15.14 -11.97
CA SER A 166 0.13 15.31 -13.10
C SER A 166 0.77 14.99 -14.45
N SER A 167 2.08 15.27 -14.59
CA SER A 167 2.84 15.00 -15.81
C SER A 167 2.98 13.50 -16.11
N LEU A 168 2.88 12.65 -15.07
CA LEU A 168 2.97 11.20 -15.20
C LEU A 168 1.89 10.62 -16.13
N ARG A 169 0.71 11.26 -16.23
CA ARG A 169 -0.32 10.87 -17.21
C ARG A 169 0.25 10.82 -18.64
N ARG A 170 1.01 11.85 -19.04
CA ARG A 170 1.59 11.92 -20.39
C ARG A 170 2.67 10.87 -20.57
N LYS A 171 3.51 10.65 -19.54
CA LYS A 171 4.53 9.59 -19.53
C LYS A 171 3.90 8.21 -19.72
N ILE A 172 2.88 7.86 -18.92
CA ILE A 172 2.14 6.60 -19.03
C ILE A 172 1.52 6.43 -20.43
N ARG A 173 0.88 7.48 -20.96
CA ARG A 173 0.28 7.45 -22.31
C ARG A 173 1.31 7.12 -23.38
N ASN A 174 2.51 7.70 -23.28
CA ASN A 174 3.57 7.47 -24.27
C ASN A 174 4.10 6.03 -24.18
N ILE A 175 4.37 5.54 -22.95
CA ILE A 175 4.78 4.15 -22.72
C ILE A 175 3.76 3.18 -23.29
N LEU A 176 2.47 3.37 -23.00
CA LEU A 176 1.41 2.50 -23.52
C LEU A 176 1.34 2.48 -25.06
N LYS A 177 1.58 3.63 -25.71
CA LYS A 177 1.63 3.69 -27.18
C LYS A 177 2.83 2.92 -27.72
N GLU A 178 4.00 3.11 -27.13
CA GLU A 178 5.23 2.43 -27.54
C GLU A 178 5.12 0.91 -27.38
N GLU A 179 4.61 0.44 -26.25
CA GLU A 179 4.35 -0.99 -26.00
C GLU A 179 3.33 -1.57 -26.98
N PHE A 180 2.24 -0.84 -27.26
CA PHE A 180 1.22 -1.31 -28.21
C PHE A 180 1.75 -1.38 -29.65
N LEU A 181 2.55 -0.41 -30.08
CA LEU A 181 3.19 -0.44 -31.39
C LEU A 181 4.23 -1.58 -31.48
N SER A 182 5.00 -1.80 -30.42
CA SER A 182 6.00 -2.87 -30.35
C SER A 182 5.36 -4.25 -30.37
N ALA A 183 4.24 -4.43 -29.67
CA ALA A 183 3.46 -5.67 -29.71
C ALA A 183 2.85 -5.97 -31.08
N ASN A 184 2.51 -4.93 -31.85
CA ASN A 184 1.98 -5.06 -33.22
C ASN A 184 3.08 -5.17 -34.29
N GLY A 185 4.36 -5.15 -33.92
CA GLY A 185 5.53 -5.30 -34.80
C GLY A 185 5.72 -6.68 -35.44
N GLY A 186 4.64 -7.46 -35.58
CA GLY A 186 4.53 -8.66 -36.40
C GLY A 186 3.46 -8.59 -37.48
N ASP A 187 2.57 -7.59 -37.49
CA ASP A 187 1.57 -7.41 -38.55
C ASP A 187 1.46 -5.93 -38.92
N THR A 188 2.07 -5.58 -40.06
CA THR A 188 1.84 -4.32 -40.75
C THR A 188 0.42 -4.26 -41.28
N CYS A 189 -0.54 -3.84 -40.46
CA CYS A 189 -1.79 -3.30 -40.99
C CYS A 189 -1.50 -1.92 -41.59
N LYS A 190 -1.31 -1.90 -42.92
CA LYS A 190 -1.38 -0.67 -43.71
C LYS A 190 -2.79 -0.09 -43.56
N LEU A 191 -2.86 1.14 -43.08
CA LEU A 191 -4.06 1.95 -43.18
C LEU A 191 -4.01 2.62 -44.56
N ASP A 192 -4.82 2.11 -45.50
CA ASP A 192 -5.23 2.81 -46.72
C ASP A 192 -6.33 3.84 -46.37
#